data_AF-A0A428VZY1-F1
#
_entry.id   AF-A0A428VZY1-F1
#
_cell.length_a   1.000
_cell.length_b   1.000
_cell.length_c   1.000
_cell.angle_alpha   90.00
_cell.angle_beta   90.00
_cell.angle_gamma   90.00
#
_symmetry.space_group_name_H-M   'P 1'
#
loop_
_entity.id
_entity.type
_entity.pdbx_description
1 polymer ?
#
loop_
_entity_poly.entity_id
_entity_poly.type
_entity_poly.pdbx_seq_one_letter_code
_entity_poly.pdbx_strand_id
1 'polypeptide(L)'
;MTATILEPSSHTRARTASEYAGPRAESARAVVQRSDFQMIAQHMFSLMMRNVASDGFLVEDPVEQGRFAKPGCIIAAPSYPANSPGVDQDYVFNWTRDAAITAMELVASGMPAKPASGVEPLEDYVRFAAICQGNAIPTLAHACFTIEGNSRPWTEQNDGPALQTLAVLRAFTQLDEPTRDLARQVIGRNLDFLIGAYQQQTTNVWEEHSGYSFFARAVQLRCFREISTNTIGVTVPADVGKRPTGCGAP
;
A
#
# COMPACT_ATOMS: atom_id res chain seq x y z
N MET A 1 -7.04 -88.54 -1.00
CA MET A 1 -8.28 -87.74 -0.96
C MET A 1 -8.16 -86.65 -1.99
N THR A 2 -9.10 -86.61 -2.92
CA THR A 2 -9.19 -85.68 -4.05
C THR A 2 -9.72 -84.33 -3.58
N ALA A 3 -9.13 -83.23 -4.03
CA ALA A 3 -9.84 -82.00 -4.40
C ALA A 3 -8.89 -81.04 -5.14
N THR A 4 -9.17 -80.87 -6.43
CA THR A 4 -8.57 -79.91 -7.35
C THR A 4 -9.21 -78.54 -7.14
N ILE A 5 -8.44 -77.45 -7.19
CA ILE A 5 -8.95 -76.11 -7.52
C ILE A 5 -8.08 -75.54 -8.65
N LEU A 6 -8.77 -75.05 -9.67
CA LEU A 6 -8.32 -74.70 -11.03
C LEU A 6 -7.42 -73.46 -11.10
N GLU A 7 -6.39 -73.50 -11.94
CA GLU A 7 -5.68 -72.29 -12.41
C GLU A 7 -6.45 -71.61 -13.57
N PRO A 8 -6.48 -70.26 -13.64
CA PRO A 8 -7.13 -69.52 -14.71
C PRO A 8 -6.27 -69.46 -15.99
N SER A 9 -6.99 -69.45 -17.12
CA SER A 9 -6.51 -69.47 -18.49
C SER A 9 -5.60 -68.30 -18.88
N SER A 10 -4.65 -68.58 -19.77
CA SER A 10 -3.78 -67.59 -20.40
C SER A 10 -4.59 -66.62 -21.27
N HIS A 11 -4.67 -65.35 -20.88
CA HIS A 11 -5.24 -64.32 -21.75
C HIS A 11 -4.17 -63.81 -22.74
N THR A 12 -4.40 -64.08 -24.03
CA THR A 12 -3.64 -63.55 -25.16
C THR A 12 -3.75 -62.02 -25.21
N ARG A 13 -2.60 -61.33 -25.27
CA ARG A 13 -2.50 -59.87 -25.41
C ARG A 13 -3.08 -59.43 -26.75
N ALA A 14 -3.99 -58.46 -26.75
CA ALA A 14 -4.53 -57.87 -27.97
C ALA A 14 -3.40 -57.23 -28.81
N ARG A 15 -3.33 -57.57 -30.10
CA ARG A 15 -2.49 -56.88 -31.10
C ARG A 15 -3.37 -55.90 -31.86
N THR A 16 -3.00 -54.62 -31.87
CA THR A 16 -3.62 -53.59 -32.71
C THR A 16 -3.11 -53.73 -34.15
N ALA A 17 -3.96 -54.21 -35.04
CA ALA A 17 -3.77 -54.15 -36.49
C ALA A 17 -4.41 -52.86 -37.02
N SER A 18 -3.81 -51.71 -36.74
CA SER A 18 -4.27 -50.42 -37.26
C SER A 18 -3.19 -49.80 -38.14
N GLU A 19 -3.48 -49.64 -39.43
CA GLU A 19 -2.68 -48.88 -40.40
C GLU A 19 -2.92 -47.37 -40.31
N TYR A 20 -3.19 -46.84 -39.11
CA TYR A 20 -3.21 -45.40 -38.90
C TYR A 20 -1.78 -44.92 -38.64
N ALA A 21 -1.21 -44.16 -39.57
CA ALA A 21 -0.03 -43.36 -39.31
C ALA A 21 -0.35 -42.42 -38.14
N GLY A 22 0.19 -42.73 -36.96
CA GLY A 22 0.01 -41.92 -35.76
C GLY A 22 0.45 -40.47 -36.02
N PRO A 23 -0.18 -39.48 -35.38
CA PRO A 23 0.18 -38.08 -35.57
C PRO A 23 1.66 -37.87 -35.29
N ARG A 24 2.29 -37.08 -36.16
CA ARG A 24 3.71 -36.73 -36.09
C ARG A 24 4.02 -36.21 -34.69
N ALA A 25 5.02 -36.77 -34.02
CA ALA A 25 5.45 -36.26 -32.71
C ALA A 25 5.94 -34.82 -32.89
N GLU A 26 5.10 -33.86 -32.54
CA GLU A 26 5.52 -32.46 -32.46
C GLU A 26 6.42 -32.32 -31.23
N SER A 27 7.72 -32.15 -31.47
CA SER A 27 8.62 -31.70 -30.42
C SER A 27 8.21 -30.28 -30.05
N ALA A 28 7.43 -30.12 -28.98
CA ALA A 28 7.13 -28.82 -28.40
C ALA A 28 8.45 -28.16 -28.00
N ARG A 29 8.92 -27.22 -28.82
CA ARG A 29 9.99 -26.31 -28.41
C ARG A 29 9.37 -25.41 -27.36
N ALA A 30 9.79 -25.56 -26.11
CA ALA A 30 9.45 -24.60 -25.07
C ALA A 30 9.88 -23.22 -25.58
N VAL A 31 8.89 -22.39 -25.89
CA VAL A 31 9.11 -20.96 -26.12
C VAL A 31 9.74 -20.47 -24.82
N VAL A 32 10.95 -19.92 -24.91
CA VAL A 32 11.61 -19.23 -23.81
C VAL A 32 10.56 -18.37 -23.12
N GLN A 33 10.23 -18.67 -21.86
CA GLN A 33 9.28 -17.89 -21.08
C GLN A 33 9.81 -16.46 -21.02
N ARG A 34 9.33 -15.59 -21.91
CA ARG A 34 9.36 -14.16 -21.63
C ARG A 34 8.58 -14.02 -20.34
N SER A 35 9.24 -13.54 -19.29
CA SER A 35 8.57 -13.10 -18.07
C SER A 35 7.41 -12.20 -18.49
N ASP A 36 6.18 -12.66 -18.25
CA ASP A 36 5.02 -11.84 -18.46
C ASP A 36 4.96 -10.83 -17.30
N PHE A 37 5.50 -9.64 -17.54
CA PHE A 37 5.55 -8.60 -16.53
C PHE A 37 4.16 -8.19 -16.03
N GLN A 38 3.10 -8.40 -16.81
CA GLN A 38 1.73 -8.17 -16.38
C GLN A 38 1.30 -9.21 -15.34
N MET A 39 1.60 -10.50 -15.60
CA MET A 39 1.34 -11.57 -14.63
C MET A 39 2.17 -11.41 -13.35
N ILE A 40 3.43 -10.99 -13.47
CA ILE A 40 4.27 -10.68 -12.31
C ILE A 40 3.66 -9.52 -11.51
N ALA A 41 3.27 -8.43 -12.16
CA ALA A 41 2.64 -7.29 -11.50
C ALA A 41 1.33 -7.69 -10.79
N GLN A 42 0.49 -8.51 -11.42
CA GLN A 42 -0.74 -9.01 -10.81
C GLN A 42 -0.46 -9.89 -9.58
N HIS A 43 0.59 -10.72 -9.64
CA HIS A 43 1.04 -11.50 -8.49
C HIS A 43 1.55 -10.59 -7.36
N MET A 44 2.38 -9.60 -7.67
CA MET A 44 2.90 -8.63 -6.68
C MET A 44 1.79 -7.81 -6.05
N PHE A 45 0.79 -7.38 -6.83
CA PHE A 45 -0.39 -6.69 -6.31
C PHE A 45 -1.15 -7.55 -5.30
N SER A 46 -1.30 -8.85 -5.58
CA SER A 46 -1.95 -9.78 -4.65
C SER A 46 -1.16 -9.96 -3.36
N LEU A 47 0.18 -9.96 -3.42
CA LEU A 47 1.03 -9.98 -2.23
C LEU A 47 0.92 -8.68 -1.41
N MET A 48 0.92 -7.53 -2.10
CA MET A 48 0.73 -6.21 -1.48
C MET A 48 -0.60 -6.12 -0.74
N MET A 49 -1.70 -6.60 -1.34
CA MET A 49 -3.03 -6.57 -0.74
C MET A 49 -3.14 -7.36 0.57
N ARG A 50 -2.24 -8.32 0.83
CA ARG A 50 -2.18 -9.03 2.12
C ARG A 50 -1.71 -8.15 3.30
N ASN A 51 -1.28 -6.92 3.02
CA ASN A 51 -0.91 -5.94 4.05
C ASN A 51 -1.93 -4.80 4.14
N VAL A 52 -3.04 -4.86 3.41
CA VAL A 52 -4.10 -3.83 3.41
C VAL A 52 -5.30 -4.37 4.19
N ALA A 53 -5.56 -3.79 5.36
CA ALA A 53 -6.69 -4.18 6.20
C ALA A 53 -8.02 -3.76 5.57
N SER A 54 -9.00 -4.67 5.58
CA SER A 54 -10.35 -4.47 5.06
C SER A 54 -11.34 -5.42 5.75
N ASP A 55 -12.63 -5.29 5.47
CA ASP A 55 -13.65 -6.23 5.95
C ASP A 55 -13.38 -7.69 5.55
N GLY A 56 -12.67 -7.90 4.43
CA GLY A 56 -12.31 -9.23 3.94
C GLY A 56 -10.92 -9.72 4.35
N PHE A 57 -10.09 -8.85 4.94
CA PHE A 57 -8.73 -9.17 5.32
C PHE A 57 -8.36 -8.48 6.62
N LEU A 58 -8.37 -9.25 7.71
CA LEU A 58 -8.06 -8.76 9.05
C LEU A 58 -6.58 -8.95 9.36
N VAL A 59 -5.96 -7.89 9.89
CA VAL A 59 -4.62 -7.94 10.46
C VAL A 59 -4.77 -7.89 11.97
N GLU A 60 -4.24 -8.89 12.68
CA GLU A 60 -4.27 -8.95 14.14
C GLU A 60 -3.03 -8.30 14.74
N ASP A 61 -3.19 -7.65 15.89
CA ASP A 61 -2.07 -7.13 16.68
C ASP A 61 -1.17 -8.29 17.17
N PRO A 62 0.14 -8.25 16.93
CA PRO A 62 1.03 -9.34 17.30
C PRO A 62 1.27 -9.48 18.81
N VAL A 63 0.98 -8.44 19.60
CA VAL A 63 1.16 -8.38 21.05
C VAL A 63 -0.18 -8.55 21.78
N GLU A 64 -1.23 -7.90 21.30
CA GLU A 64 -2.56 -7.90 21.92
C GLU A 64 -3.57 -8.74 21.14
N GLN A 65 -3.56 -10.06 21.38
CA GLN A 65 -4.48 -11.00 20.71
C GLN A 65 -5.96 -10.58 20.81
N GLY A 66 -6.67 -10.74 19.70
CA GLY A 66 -8.07 -10.32 19.55
C GLY A 66 -8.27 -8.84 19.21
N ARG A 67 -7.19 -8.05 19.08
CA ARG A 67 -7.26 -6.71 18.48
C ARG A 67 -6.93 -6.77 17.00
N PHE A 68 -7.72 -6.04 16.20
CA PHE A 68 -7.61 -6.05 14.75
C PHE A 68 -7.43 -4.64 14.20
N ALA A 69 -6.67 -4.56 13.10
CA ALA A 69 -6.47 -3.34 12.34
C ALA A 69 -7.81 -2.77 11.87
N LYS A 70 -7.93 -1.45 11.90
CA LYS A 70 -9.09 -0.79 11.29
C LYS A 70 -8.99 -0.89 9.75
N PRO A 71 -10.12 -0.96 9.03
CA PRO A 71 -10.13 -0.87 7.57
C PRO A 71 -9.33 0.34 7.08
N GLY A 72 -8.50 0.13 6.05
CA GLY A 72 -7.65 1.17 5.47
C GLY A 72 -6.27 1.31 6.11
N CYS A 73 -6.02 0.61 7.23
CA CYS A 73 -4.67 0.43 7.74
C CYS A 73 -3.83 -0.37 6.74
N ILE A 74 -2.63 0.12 6.43
CA ILE A 74 -1.67 -0.58 5.57
C ILE A 74 -0.41 -0.84 6.39
N ILE A 75 -0.17 -2.11 6.74
CA ILE A 75 1.01 -2.47 7.52
C ILE A 75 2.26 -2.50 6.63
N ALA A 76 3.40 -2.10 7.17
CA ALA A 76 4.68 -2.17 6.44
C ALA A 76 5.06 -3.63 6.13
N ALA A 77 4.95 -4.51 7.13
CA ALA A 77 5.13 -5.94 6.95
C ALA A 77 4.39 -6.74 8.02
N PRO A 78 4.01 -8.01 7.75
CA PRO A 78 3.45 -8.90 8.77
C PRO A 78 4.54 -9.49 9.69
N SER A 79 5.72 -8.88 9.74
CA SER A 79 6.90 -9.40 10.42
C SER A 79 7.07 -8.79 11.81
N TYR A 80 7.21 -9.65 12.80
CA TYR A 80 7.50 -9.32 14.19
C TYR A 80 8.39 -10.42 14.82
N PRO A 81 9.12 -10.15 15.91
CA PRO A 81 10.14 -11.07 16.42
C PRO A 81 9.67 -12.51 16.68
N ALA A 82 8.42 -12.68 17.12
CA ALA A 82 7.88 -14.00 17.41
C ALA A 82 7.53 -14.84 16.16
N ASN A 83 7.28 -14.22 14.99
CA ASN A 83 6.93 -14.94 13.77
C ASN A 83 8.00 -14.90 12.66
N SER A 84 9.06 -14.11 12.84
CA SER A 84 10.06 -13.84 11.81
C SER A 84 11.49 -14.00 12.39
N PRO A 85 12.08 -15.21 12.35
CA PRO A 85 13.45 -15.42 12.82
C PRO A 85 14.45 -14.50 12.11
N GLY A 86 15.24 -13.75 12.87
CA GLY A 86 16.21 -12.78 12.35
C GLY A 86 15.67 -11.36 12.17
N VAL A 87 14.38 -11.12 12.47
CA VAL A 87 13.79 -9.78 12.57
C VAL A 87 13.73 -9.38 14.05
N ASP A 88 14.40 -8.29 14.41
CA ASP A 88 14.42 -7.73 15.77
C ASP A 88 13.42 -6.60 15.99
N GLN A 89 12.78 -6.11 14.92
CA GLN A 89 11.78 -5.05 14.96
C GLN A 89 10.38 -5.53 14.58
N ASP A 90 9.38 -4.95 15.23
CA ASP A 90 7.97 -5.15 14.86
C ASP A 90 7.57 -4.14 13.78
N TYR A 91 7.12 -4.66 12.64
CA TYR A 91 6.69 -3.90 11.46
C TYR A 91 5.18 -3.96 11.22
N VAL A 92 4.40 -4.51 12.15
CA VAL A 92 2.93 -4.54 12.09
C VAL A 92 2.35 -3.18 12.48
N PHE A 93 2.75 -2.14 11.74
CA PHE A 93 2.35 -0.76 11.94
C PHE A 93 2.14 -0.06 10.61
N ASN A 94 1.38 1.04 10.63
CA ASN A 94 1.11 1.86 9.47
C ASN A 94 2.07 3.06 9.43
N TRP A 95 3.06 3.01 8.54
CA TRP A 95 3.85 4.19 8.19
C TRP A 95 3.11 5.05 7.18
N THR A 96 3.04 6.37 7.41
CA THR A 96 2.34 7.30 6.51
C THR A 96 2.93 7.27 5.09
N ARG A 97 4.26 7.16 4.97
CA ARG A 97 4.95 7.04 3.68
C ARG A 97 4.54 5.76 2.94
N ASP A 98 4.69 4.62 3.60
CA ASP A 98 4.49 3.29 3.02
C ASP A 98 3.04 3.08 2.60
N ALA A 99 2.10 3.50 3.46
CA ALA A 99 0.68 3.50 3.18
C ALA A 99 0.33 4.41 1.99
N ALA A 100 0.93 5.61 1.89
CA ALA A 100 0.69 6.51 0.76
C ALA A 100 1.23 5.98 -0.56
N ILE A 101 2.43 5.37 -0.57
CA ILE A 101 2.99 4.73 -1.77
C ILE A 101 2.10 3.56 -2.20
N THR A 102 1.69 2.72 -1.25
CA THR A 102 0.77 1.59 -1.51
C THR A 102 -0.57 2.07 -2.05
N ALA A 103 -1.13 3.15 -1.49
CA ALA A 103 -2.38 3.73 -1.96
C ALA A 103 -2.28 4.24 -3.42
N MET A 104 -1.11 4.72 -3.86
CA MET A 104 -0.92 5.08 -5.28
C MET A 104 -1.02 3.86 -6.20
N GLU A 105 -0.57 2.68 -5.76
CA GLU A 105 -0.74 1.43 -6.50
C GLU A 105 -2.21 0.94 -6.48
N LEU A 106 -2.92 1.14 -5.37
CA LEU A 106 -4.37 0.91 -5.33
C LEU A 106 -5.11 1.78 -6.36
N VAL A 107 -4.74 3.05 -6.50
CA VAL A 107 -5.29 3.93 -7.52
C VAL A 107 -5.00 3.42 -8.93
N ALA A 108 -3.80 2.91 -9.18
CA ALA A 108 -3.37 2.43 -10.49
C ALA A 108 -3.94 1.05 -10.87
N SER A 109 -4.41 0.28 -9.90
CA SER A 109 -4.83 -1.13 -10.07
C SER A 109 -6.07 -1.32 -10.96
N GLY A 110 -6.91 -0.29 -11.11
CA GLY A 110 -8.18 -0.41 -11.82
C GLY A 110 -9.21 -1.27 -11.08
N MET A 111 -9.11 -1.38 -9.75
CA MET A 111 -10.11 -2.09 -8.94
C MET A 111 -11.53 -1.56 -9.19
N PRO A 112 -12.53 -2.44 -9.23
CA PRO A 112 -13.89 -2.05 -9.52
C PRO A 112 -14.47 -1.21 -8.38
N ALA A 113 -15.14 -0.11 -8.73
CA ALA A 113 -16.00 0.60 -7.80
C ALA A 113 -17.27 -0.21 -7.51
N LYS A 114 -17.80 -0.10 -6.30
CA LYS A 114 -19.11 -0.69 -5.97
C LYS A 114 -20.24 0.20 -6.53
N PRO A 115 -21.38 -0.34 -6.98
CA PRO A 115 -22.51 0.49 -7.38
C PRO A 115 -22.93 1.45 -6.25
N ALA A 116 -23.03 2.75 -6.56
CA ALA A 116 -23.31 3.84 -5.60
C ALA A 116 -22.24 4.09 -4.51
N SER A 117 -21.04 3.53 -4.66
CA SER A 117 -19.84 3.79 -3.83
C SER A 117 -18.62 3.93 -4.76
N GLY A 118 -17.47 4.33 -4.23
CA GLY A 118 -16.20 4.32 -4.93
C GLY A 118 -15.49 2.97 -4.86
N VAL A 119 -14.17 3.03 -4.93
CA VAL A 119 -13.26 1.90 -4.73
C VAL A 119 -12.99 1.79 -3.23
N GLU A 120 -13.64 0.82 -2.59
CA GLU A 120 -13.66 0.65 -1.13
C GLU A 120 -12.25 0.71 -0.47
N PRO A 121 -11.21 0.01 -0.94
CA PRO A 121 -9.87 0.14 -0.33
C PRO A 121 -9.31 1.58 -0.33
N LEU A 122 -9.64 2.39 -1.33
CA LEU A 122 -9.25 3.80 -1.36
C LEU A 122 -10.09 4.63 -0.38
N GLU A 123 -11.37 4.29 -0.23
CA GLU A 123 -12.26 4.94 0.72
C GLU A 123 -11.85 4.69 2.16
N ASP A 124 -11.51 3.44 2.47
CA ASP A 124 -10.99 3.03 3.76
C ASP A 124 -9.65 3.69 4.04
N TYR A 125 -8.74 3.75 3.07
CA TYR A 125 -7.47 4.47 3.21
C TYR A 125 -7.68 5.93 3.61
N VAL A 126 -8.60 6.65 2.97
CA VAL A 126 -8.89 8.07 3.32
C VAL A 126 -9.45 8.18 4.74
N ARG A 127 -10.34 7.27 5.15
CA ARG A 127 -10.88 7.24 6.53
C ARG A 127 -9.79 6.97 7.55
N PHE A 128 -8.94 5.99 7.30
CA PHE A 128 -7.84 5.63 8.19
C PHE A 128 -6.79 6.74 8.28
N ALA A 129 -6.46 7.39 7.15
CA ALA A 129 -5.61 8.57 7.13
C ALA A 129 -6.17 9.70 8.01
N ALA A 130 -7.49 9.95 7.96
CA ALA A 130 -8.12 10.95 8.81
C ALA A 130 -8.07 10.59 10.31
N ILE A 131 -8.19 9.31 10.66
CA ILE A 131 -8.00 8.82 12.03
C ILE A 131 -6.56 9.10 12.50
N CYS A 132 -5.57 8.71 11.70
CA CYS A 132 -4.16 8.94 12.02
C CYS A 132 -3.87 10.44 12.22
N GLN A 133 -4.34 11.30 11.32
CA GLN A 133 -4.20 12.75 11.48
C GLN A 133 -4.84 13.29 12.76
N GLY A 134 -6.00 12.74 13.17
CA GLY A 134 -6.67 13.12 14.41
C GLY A 134 -5.92 12.71 15.67
N ASN A 135 -5.12 11.65 15.59
CA ASN A 135 -4.34 11.10 16.69
C ASN A 135 -2.85 11.45 16.61
N ALA A 136 -2.43 12.23 15.61
CA ALA A 136 -1.04 12.56 15.35
C ALA A 136 -0.46 13.43 16.45
N ILE A 137 0.50 12.88 17.20
CA ILE A 137 1.19 13.54 18.31
C ILE A 137 2.68 13.20 18.19
N PRO A 138 3.59 14.20 18.25
CA PRO A 138 3.33 15.62 18.51
C PRO A 138 2.86 16.42 17.30
N THR A 139 3.08 15.93 16.08
CA THR A 139 2.78 16.70 14.86
C THR A 139 2.23 15.81 13.74
N LEU A 140 1.76 16.44 12.65
CA LEU A 140 1.39 15.72 11.43
C LEU A 140 2.58 15.09 10.68
N ALA A 141 3.82 15.37 11.07
CA ALA A 141 4.98 14.64 10.55
C ALA A 141 5.17 13.27 11.21
N HIS A 142 4.35 12.89 12.18
CA HIS A 142 4.51 11.62 12.86
C HIS A 142 4.52 10.45 11.88
N ALA A 143 5.60 9.66 11.86
CA ALA A 143 5.85 8.75 10.76
C ALA A 143 4.99 7.47 10.81
N CYS A 144 4.67 6.98 12.00
CA CYS A 144 4.18 5.63 12.21
C CYS A 144 3.03 5.56 13.23
N PHE A 145 2.01 4.75 12.93
CA PHE A 145 0.81 4.57 13.75
C PHE A 145 0.55 3.10 14.04
N THR A 146 -0.10 2.80 15.17
CA THR A 146 -0.66 1.47 15.45
C THR A 146 -1.69 1.08 14.39
N ILE A 147 -2.05 -0.20 14.36
CA ILE A 147 -3.03 -0.73 13.40
C ILE A 147 -4.45 -0.15 13.58
N GLU A 148 -4.72 0.50 14.72
CA GLU A 148 -5.95 1.24 14.99
C GLU A 148 -5.85 2.76 14.75
N GLY A 149 -4.66 3.22 14.32
CA GLY A 149 -4.39 4.60 13.96
C GLY A 149 -3.97 5.50 15.13
N ASN A 150 -3.36 4.96 16.20
CA ASN A 150 -2.80 5.77 17.29
C ASN A 150 -1.32 6.06 17.03
N SER A 151 -0.82 7.23 17.44
CA SER A 151 0.61 7.54 17.31
C SER A 151 1.47 6.56 18.11
N ARG A 152 2.53 6.03 17.48
CA ARG A 152 3.52 5.17 18.11
C ARG A 152 4.77 6.02 18.38
N PRO A 153 5.35 6.05 19.60
CA PRO A 153 6.59 6.79 19.84
C PRO A 153 7.68 6.44 18.81
N TRP A 154 7.96 7.38 17.90
CA TRP A 154 8.84 7.21 16.75
C TRP A 154 9.31 8.58 16.23
N THR A 155 9.84 8.63 15.00
CA THR A 155 10.41 9.84 14.40
C THR A 155 9.38 10.69 13.65
N GLU A 156 9.74 11.97 13.41
CA GLU A 156 8.94 12.93 12.65
C GLU A 156 9.55 13.14 11.25
N GLN A 157 8.72 12.97 10.21
CA GLN A 157 9.07 12.83 8.80
C GLN A 157 8.09 13.60 7.90
N ASN A 158 8.60 14.65 7.25
CA ASN A 158 7.77 15.60 6.50
C ASN A 158 7.46 15.14 5.06
N ASP A 159 8.00 13.99 4.63
CA ASP A 159 7.65 13.34 3.37
C ASP A 159 6.29 12.65 3.43
N GLY A 160 5.91 12.10 4.59
CA GLY A 160 4.63 11.42 4.82
C GLY A 160 3.41 12.25 4.40
N PRO A 161 3.18 13.44 4.99
CA PRO A 161 2.06 14.32 4.61
C PRO A 161 2.06 14.71 3.12
N ALA A 162 3.24 14.89 2.51
CA ALA A 162 3.34 15.21 1.09
C ALA A 162 2.92 14.03 0.20
N LEU A 163 3.39 12.82 0.51
CA LEU A 163 3.02 11.60 -0.19
C LEU A 163 1.54 11.26 0.01
N GLN A 164 1.01 11.42 1.23
CA GLN A 164 -0.39 11.18 1.54
C GLN A 164 -1.29 12.13 0.73
N THR A 165 -0.95 13.43 0.65
CA THR A 165 -1.67 14.37 -0.22
C THR A 165 -1.67 13.93 -1.68
N LEU A 166 -0.52 13.49 -2.22
CA LEU A 166 -0.43 13.00 -3.59
C LEU A 166 -1.28 11.75 -3.82
N ALA A 167 -1.30 10.80 -2.87
CA ALA A 167 -2.11 9.59 -2.97
C ALA A 167 -3.61 9.92 -2.97
N VAL A 168 -4.05 10.75 -2.01
CA VAL A 168 -5.46 11.16 -1.89
C VAL A 168 -5.92 11.99 -3.08
N LEU A 169 -5.08 12.89 -3.61
CA LEU A 169 -5.37 13.65 -4.83
C LEU A 169 -5.64 12.72 -6.03
N ARG A 170 -4.83 11.68 -6.21
CA ARG A 170 -5.00 10.73 -7.32
C ARG A 170 -6.18 9.81 -7.13
N ALA A 171 -6.50 9.45 -5.89
CA ALA A 171 -7.66 8.63 -5.57
C ALA A 171 -8.99 9.37 -5.78
N PHE A 172 -8.99 10.71 -5.76
CA PHE A 172 -10.18 11.54 -5.60
C PHE A 172 -11.38 11.19 -6.50
N THR A 173 -11.16 10.87 -7.78
CA THR A 173 -12.24 10.53 -8.73
C THR A 173 -12.78 9.12 -8.57
N GLN A 174 -12.11 8.28 -7.77
CA GLN A 174 -12.50 6.89 -7.47
C GLN A 174 -13.22 6.77 -6.11
N LEU A 175 -13.52 7.89 -5.46
CA LEU A 175 -14.15 7.94 -4.14
C LEU A 175 -15.63 8.32 -4.27
N ASP A 176 -16.47 7.82 -3.36
CA ASP A 176 -17.83 8.32 -3.17
C ASP A 176 -17.85 9.79 -2.72
N GLU A 177 -19.05 10.39 -2.69
CA GLU A 177 -19.20 11.80 -2.32
C GLU A 177 -18.78 12.11 -0.86
N PRO A 178 -19.26 11.37 0.17
CA PRO A 178 -18.83 11.61 1.54
C PRO A 178 -17.31 11.50 1.74
N THR A 179 -16.67 10.53 1.07
CA THR A 179 -15.22 10.35 1.16
C THR A 179 -14.47 11.46 0.44
N ARG A 180 -14.99 12.00 -0.67
CA ARG A 180 -14.37 13.17 -1.31
C ARG A 180 -14.33 14.38 -0.39
N ASP A 181 -15.37 14.60 0.42
CA ASP A 181 -15.36 15.68 1.42
C ASP A 181 -14.30 15.45 2.49
N LEU A 182 -14.18 14.21 3.00
CA LEU A 182 -13.13 13.84 3.95
C LEU A 182 -11.73 13.95 3.32
N ALA A 183 -11.57 13.54 2.06
CA ALA A 183 -10.32 13.62 1.31
C ALA A 183 -9.83 15.08 1.21
N ARG A 184 -10.72 16.04 0.95
CA ARG A 184 -10.36 17.47 0.96
C ARG A 184 -9.87 17.92 2.34
N GLN A 185 -10.48 17.44 3.42
CA GLN A 185 -10.05 17.76 4.79
C GLN A 185 -8.68 17.16 5.11
N VAL A 186 -8.44 15.90 4.72
CA VAL A 186 -7.14 15.22 4.88
C VAL A 186 -6.04 16.00 4.15
N ILE A 187 -6.29 16.37 2.88
CA ILE A 187 -5.37 17.17 2.09
C ILE A 187 -5.15 18.53 2.76
N GLY A 188 -6.21 19.24 3.14
CA GLY A 188 -6.11 20.57 3.76
C GLY A 188 -5.20 20.58 4.99
N ARG A 189 -5.41 19.63 5.91
CA ARG A 189 -4.58 19.47 7.12
C ARG A 189 -3.11 19.22 6.80
N ASN A 190 -2.83 18.37 5.81
CA ASN A 190 -1.45 18.14 5.36
C ASN A 190 -0.81 19.41 4.79
N LEU A 191 -1.54 20.19 3.99
CA LEU A 191 -1.04 21.43 3.39
C LEU A 191 -0.76 22.49 4.46
N ASP A 192 -1.65 22.66 5.43
CA ASP A 192 -1.48 23.59 6.55
C ASP A 192 -0.19 23.28 7.32
N PHE A 193 0.07 21.99 7.59
CA PHE A 193 1.32 21.55 8.20
C PHE A 193 2.53 21.80 7.28
N LEU A 194 2.46 21.37 6.02
CA LEU A 194 3.59 21.41 5.09
C LEU A 194 4.06 22.84 4.81
N ILE A 195 3.16 23.81 4.73
CA ILE A 195 3.52 25.23 4.52
C ILE A 195 4.33 25.79 5.69
N GLY A 196 4.09 25.32 6.92
CA GLY A 196 4.91 25.66 8.08
C GLY A 196 6.23 24.89 8.18
N ALA A 197 6.29 23.68 7.60
CA ALA A 197 7.38 22.73 7.81
C ALA A 197 8.38 22.62 6.63
N TYR A 198 8.05 23.07 5.43
CA TYR A 198 8.86 22.83 4.22
C TYR A 198 10.24 23.52 4.20
N GLN A 199 10.53 24.41 5.15
CA GLN A 199 11.86 25.02 5.31
C GLN A 199 12.67 24.39 6.43
N GLN A 200 12.03 23.58 7.28
CA GLN A 200 12.63 22.98 8.48
C GLN A 200 13.32 21.66 8.15
N GLN A 201 14.24 21.24 9.01
CA GLN A 201 14.84 19.91 8.94
C GLN A 201 13.79 18.82 9.26
N THR A 202 14.05 17.61 8.79
CA THR A 202 13.19 16.44 9.01
C THR A 202 14.04 15.18 9.05
N THR A 203 13.53 14.13 9.69
CA THR A 203 14.19 12.82 9.64
C THR A 203 14.13 12.28 8.20
N ASN A 204 15.22 11.67 7.73
CA ASN A 204 15.28 11.10 6.40
C ASN A 204 14.33 9.91 6.23
N VAL A 205 14.17 9.45 4.98
CA VAL A 205 13.29 8.33 4.62
C VAL A 205 13.68 7.00 5.29
N TRP A 206 14.93 6.89 5.73
CA TRP A 206 15.46 5.73 6.45
C TRP A 206 15.28 5.85 7.97
N GLU A 207 14.71 6.96 8.44
CA GLU A 207 14.33 7.17 9.85
C GLU A 207 15.54 7.32 10.82
N GLU A 208 16.72 7.61 10.28
CA GLU A 208 18.00 7.56 11.00
C GLU A 208 18.61 8.94 11.26
N HIS A 209 18.39 9.89 10.35
CA HIS A 209 19.15 11.15 10.35
C HIS A 209 18.25 12.35 10.10
N SER A 210 18.33 13.33 10.99
CA SER A 210 17.65 14.62 10.85
C SER A 210 18.50 15.62 10.07
N GLY A 211 17.90 16.26 9.06
CA GLY A 211 18.56 17.26 8.27
C GLY A 211 17.70 17.77 7.10
N TYR A 212 18.36 18.30 6.08
CA TYR A 212 17.71 18.67 4.83
C TYR A 212 17.64 17.46 3.89
N SER A 213 16.64 16.61 4.11
CA SER A 213 16.42 15.40 3.30
C SER A 213 16.05 15.74 1.85
N PHE A 214 16.89 15.32 0.89
CA PHE A 214 16.62 15.47 -0.54
C PHE A 214 15.29 14.83 -0.94
N PHE A 215 15.04 13.60 -0.47
CA PHE A 215 13.81 12.87 -0.77
C PHE A 215 12.57 13.63 -0.28
N ALA A 216 12.58 14.09 0.98
CA ALA A 216 11.45 14.84 1.53
C ALA A 216 11.18 16.13 0.74
N ARG A 217 12.24 16.85 0.33
CA ARG A 217 12.11 18.05 -0.51
C ARG A 217 11.57 17.74 -1.89
N ALA A 218 11.98 16.63 -2.51
CA ALA A 218 11.51 16.23 -3.83
C ALA A 218 10.01 15.89 -3.83
N VAL A 219 9.53 15.15 -2.82
CA VAL A 219 8.09 14.83 -2.72
C VAL A 219 7.25 16.04 -2.33
N GLN A 220 7.77 16.94 -1.49
CA GLN A 220 7.13 18.23 -1.18
C GLN A 220 7.00 19.10 -2.43
N LEU A 221 8.05 19.20 -3.25
CA LEU A 221 8.00 19.89 -4.55
C LEU A 221 6.90 19.30 -5.45
N ARG A 222 6.80 17.97 -5.53
CA ARG A 222 5.76 17.32 -6.35
C ARG A 222 4.37 17.61 -5.81
N CYS A 223 4.17 17.49 -4.49
CA CYS A 223 2.93 17.82 -3.80
C CYS A 223 2.49 19.27 -4.08
N PHE A 224 3.36 20.24 -3.87
CA PHE A 224 3.04 21.66 -4.09
C PHE A 224 2.74 21.98 -5.56
N ARG A 225 3.42 21.30 -6.51
CA ARG A 225 3.08 21.44 -7.94
C ARG A 225 1.69 20.90 -8.25
N GLU A 226 1.38 19.68 -7.82
CA GLU A 226 0.07 19.06 -8.10
C GLU A 226 -1.07 19.85 -7.44
N ILE A 227 -0.89 20.33 -6.20
CA ILE A 227 -1.93 21.10 -5.53
C ILE A 227 -2.14 22.48 -6.16
N SER A 228 -1.10 23.13 -6.67
CA SER A 228 -1.21 24.45 -7.31
C SER A 228 -2.10 24.46 -8.55
N THR A 229 -2.33 23.28 -9.15
CA THR A 229 -3.19 23.09 -10.32
C THR A 229 -4.40 22.20 -10.03
N ASN A 230 -4.73 21.95 -8.75
CA ASN A 230 -5.82 21.05 -8.40
C ASN A 230 -7.18 21.62 -8.84
N THR A 231 -8.07 20.74 -9.30
CA THR A 231 -9.44 21.07 -9.73
C THR A 231 -10.50 20.52 -8.78
N ILE A 232 -10.08 19.88 -7.69
CA ILE A 232 -10.97 19.14 -6.80
C ILE A 232 -11.58 20.01 -5.70
N GLY A 233 -11.28 21.31 -5.68
CA GLY A 233 -11.83 22.28 -4.72
C GLY A 233 -11.07 22.35 -3.40
N VAL A 234 -9.80 21.93 -3.36
CA VAL A 234 -8.93 22.21 -2.22
C VAL A 234 -8.37 23.62 -2.37
N THR A 235 -8.65 24.47 -1.37
CA THR A 235 -8.08 25.83 -1.31
C THR A 235 -6.58 25.76 -1.11
N VAL A 236 -5.82 26.40 -1.99
CA VAL A 236 -4.38 26.59 -1.82
C VAL A 236 -4.15 27.91 -1.10
N PRO A 237 -3.47 27.94 0.07
CA PRO A 237 -3.15 29.19 0.73
C PRO A 237 -2.29 30.10 -0.16
N ALA A 238 -2.72 31.35 -0.33
CA ALA A 238 -2.14 32.29 -1.30
C ALA A 238 -0.70 32.78 -0.97
N ASP A 239 -0.20 32.54 0.25
CA ASP A 239 0.95 33.28 0.81
C ASP A 239 2.15 32.38 1.22
N VAL A 240 2.63 31.51 0.34
CA VAL A 240 3.88 30.74 0.56
C VAL A 240 5.15 31.58 0.28
N GLY A 241 5.02 32.88 -0.03
CA GLY A 241 6.07 33.69 -0.67
C GLY A 241 6.67 34.87 0.10
N LYS A 242 6.23 35.22 1.32
CA LYS A 242 6.90 36.30 2.07
C LYS A 242 8.10 35.76 2.84
N ARG A 243 9.31 36.12 2.38
CA ARG A 243 10.53 36.07 3.21
C ARG A 243 10.22 36.73 4.56
N PRO A 244 10.81 36.23 5.66
CA PRO A 244 10.88 37.02 6.88
C PRO A 244 11.55 38.35 6.54
N THR A 245 10.82 39.45 6.60
CA THR A 245 11.40 40.79 6.63
C THR A 245 12.05 40.96 7.99
N GLY A 246 13.29 40.51 8.12
CA GLY A 246 13.96 40.49 9.42
C GLY A 246 15.39 39.97 9.38
N CYS A 247 16.24 40.55 8.53
CA CYS A 247 17.67 40.63 8.87
C CYS A 247 17.86 41.86 9.74
N GLY A 248 17.78 41.68 11.05
CA GLY A 248 18.51 42.53 11.99
C GLY A 248 19.85 41.86 12.25
N ALA A 249 20.92 42.38 11.66
CA ALA A 249 22.28 42.04 12.05
C ALA A 249 22.55 42.53 13.48
N PRO A 250 23.38 41.80 14.23
CA PRO A 250 24.60 42.40 14.75
C PRO A 250 25.84 41.94 13.97
#